data_AF-A0A661XDQ2-F1
#
_entry.id   AF-A0A661XDQ2-F1
#
_cell.length_a   1.000
_cell.length_b   1.000
_cell.length_c   1.000
_cell.angle_alpha   90.00
_cell.angle_beta   90.00
_cell.angle_gamma   90.00
#
_symmetry.space_group_name_H-M   'P 1'
#
loop_
_entity.id
_entity.type
_entity.pdbx_description
1 polymer ?
#
loop_
_entity_poly.entity_id
_entity_poly.type
_entity_poly.pdbx_seq_one_letter_code
_entity_poly.pdbx_strand_id
1 'polypeptide(L)'
;MVRLIVLIFLLCEMEQIFGFSGQEFVIEIQNERHEDVRYEQWIKEEKRIIHSIGKEMIDIYGNRVRIEAYLLKPAPNQIKVVNLNFREGRLDWGYGLLTINKDLPDIDYEFWYEDSTYYIWKRLIDSWASITSIPRYEYYVTEAELFLSNTKDYIKDIFKGGYLVENLKNINWDGVFLVFREFTHEVNGVLKLRGERISDNEAKWTFIAGGNIEYEQIYQVDEEAPIQTTIVYGDGTWEKWNDYAVKDNGEIVPIATSGTNLTGPIPNRERIVEASEFEGRKIDMVTFMSGSYFFYPDRCFPEAIYYKAHEQMFEYVP
;
A
#
# COMPACT_ATOMS: atom_id res chain seq x y z
N MET A 1 -63.96 53.32 5.21
CA MET A 1 -63.72 52.99 3.79
C MET A 1 -62.28 53.31 3.34
N VAL A 2 -61.70 54.45 3.73
CA VAL A 2 -60.33 54.86 3.32
C VAL A 2 -59.21 53.96 3.89
N ARG A 3 -59.37 53.36 5.08
CA ARG A 3 -58.34 52.46 5.67
C ARG A 3 -58.24 51.07 5.04
N LEU A 4 -59.26 50.61 4.31
CA LEU A 4 -59.25 49.29 3.67
C LEU A 4 -58.53 49.32 2.31
N ILE A 5 -58.54 50.48 1.62
CA ILE A 5 -57.90 50.65 0.31
C ILE A 5 -56.38 50.73 0.45
N VAL A 6 -55.87 51.32 1.54
CA VAL A 6 -54.41 51.41 1.80
C VAL A 6 -53.79 50.04 2.11
N LEU A 7 -54.54 49.13 2.76
CA LEU A 7 -54.04 47.78 3.05
C LEU A 7 -53.97 46.91 1.79
N ILE A 8 -54.90 47.08 0.85
CA ILE A 8 -54.89 46.36 -0.44
C ILE A 8 -53.76 46.88 -1.34
N PHE A 9 -53.49 48.18 -1.35
CA PHE A 9 -52.36 48.74 -2.12
C PHE A 9 -51.00 48.28 -1.60
N LEU A 10 -50.81 48.20 -0.27
CA LEU A 10 -49.56 47.70 0.32
C LEU A 10 -49.35 46.19 0.08
N LEU A 11 -50.42 45.39 -0.02
CA LEU A 11 -50.31 43.97 -0.35
C LEU A 11 -50.04 43.73 -1.85
N CYS A 12 -50.59 44.56 -2.75
CA CYS A 12 -50.29 44.47 -4.18
C CYS A 12 -48.87 44.92 -4.54
N GLU A 13 -48.30 45.92 -3.84
CA GLU A 13 -46.91 46.34 -4.11
C GLU A 13 -45.86 45.35 -3.56
N MET A 14 -46.20 44.50 -2.59
CA MET A 14 -45.28 43.44 -2.16
C MET A 14 -45.14 42.31 -3.18
N GLU A 15 -46.15 42.04 -4.01
CA GLU A 15 -46.03 41.06 -5.11
C GLU A 15 -45.18 41.57 -6.28
N GLN A 16 -45.03 42.89 -6.45
CA GLN A 16 -44.21 43.45 -7.53
C GLN A 16 -42.72 43.59 -7.18
N ILE A 17 -42.34 43.43 -5.92
CA ILE A 17 -40.93 43.55 -5.50
C ILE A 17 -40.18 42.21 -5.62
N PHE A 18 -40.88 41.07 -5.71
CA PHE A 18 -40.29 39.77 -6.03
C PHE A 18 -41.08 39.10 -7.15
N GLY A 19 -40.89 39.59 -8.37
CA GLY A 19 -41.49 39.07 -9.60
C GLY A 19 -40.89 37.74 -10.07
N PHE A 20 -40.88 36.73 -9.21
CA PHE A 20 -40.61 35.35 -9.59
C PHE A 20 -41.91 34.55 -9.46
N SER A 21 -42.41 34.04 -10.59
CA SER A 21 -43.48 33.07 -10.58
C SER A 21 -43.02 31.81 -9.84
N GLY A 22 -43.92 31.12 -9.13
CA GLY A 22 -43.57 29.87 -8.43
C GLY A 22 -42.96 28.79 -9.34
N GLN A 23 -43.17 28.90 -10.66
CA GLN A 23 -42.52 28.04 -11.65
C GLN A 23 -41.05 28.43 -11.90
N GLU A 24 -40.73 29.72 -11.97
CA GLU A 24 -39.34 30.20 -12.12
C GLU A 24 -38.49 29.79 -10.91
N PHE A 25 -39.04 29.88 -9.69
CA PHE A 25 -38.36 29.44 -8.47
C PHE A 25 -38.05 27.94 -8.47
N VAL A 26 -38.97 27.10 -8.96
CA VAL A 26 -38.74 25.64 -9.06
C VAL A 26 -37.68 25.32 -10.12
N ILE A 27 -37.67 26.04 -11.24
CA ILE A 27 -36.65 25.88 -12.30
C ILE A 27 -35.27 26.31 -11.79
N GLU A 28 -35.20 27.40 -11.03
CA GLU A 28 -33.95 27.90 -10.45
C GLU A 28 -33.36 26.90 -9.43
N ILE A 29 -34.17 26.37 -8.51
CA ILE A 29 -33.73 25.31 -7.58
C ILE A 29 -33.24 24.05 -8.31
N GLN A 30 -33.91 23.68 -9.41
CA GLN A 30 -33.49 22.52 -10.20
C GLN A 30 -32.15 22.79 -10.91
N ASN A 31 -31.95 23.99 -11.45
CA ASN A 31 -30.69 24.38 -12.07
C ASN A 31 -29.55 24.43 -11.06
N GLU A 32 -29.76 25.01 -9.88
CA GLU A 32 -28.77 25.02 -8.80
C GLU A 32 -28.37 23.58 -8.41
N ARG A 33 -29.35 22.68 -8.22
CA ARG A 33 -29.05 21.26 -7.95
C ARG A 33 -28.27 20.58 -9.07
N HIS A 34 -28.58 20.89 -10.33
CA HIS A 34 -27.85 20.36 -11.48
C HIS A 34 -26.44 20.96 -11.62
N GLU A 35 -26.22 22.18 -11.15
CA GLU A 35 -24.89 22.80 -11.07
C GLU A 35 -24.07 22.20 -9.94
N ASP A 36 -24.66 22.00 -8.75
CA ASP A 36 -24.01 21.32 -7.62
C ASP A 36 -23.57 19.91 -8.00
N VAL A 37 -24.45 19.12 -8.62
CA VAL A 37 -24.10 17.76 -9.09
C VAL A 37 -23.00 17.80 -10.15
N ARG A 38 -23.02 18.76 -11.07
CA ARG A 38 -21.97 18.93 -12.08
C ARG A 38 -20.64 19.36 -11.45
N TYR A 39 -20.68 20.23 -10.46
CA TYR A 39 -19.52 20.72 -9.74
C TYR A 39 -18.90 19.61 -8.88
N GLU A 40 -19.72 18.81 -8.20
CA GLU A 40 -19.25 17.60 -7.50
C GLU A 40 -18.63 16.60 -8.46
N GLN A 41 -19.27 16.30 -9.60
CA GLN A 41 -18.71 15.41 -10.62
C GLN A 41 -17.40 15.94 -11.19
N TRP A 42 -17.31 17.26 -11.41
CA TRP A 42 -16.10 17.92 -11.89
C TRP A 42 -14.97 17.88 -10.86
N ILE A 43 -15.23 18.17 -9.58
CA ILE A 43 -14.25 18.01 -8.50
C ILE A 43 -13.79 16.56 -8.38
N LYS A 44 -14.72 15.60 -8.49
CA LYS A 44 -14.37 14.17 -8.45
C LYS A 44 -13.44 13.81 -9.60
N GLU A 45 -13.75 14.26 -10.82
CA GLU A 45 -12.91 14.01 -11.99
C GLU A 45 -11.57 14.76 -11.93
N GLU A 46 -11.54 15.99 -11.43
CA GLU A 46 -10.31 16.77 -11.23
C GLU A 46 -9.42 16.13 -10.16
N LYS A 47 -9.97 15.67 -9.03
CA LYS A 47 -9.24 14.87 -8.04
C LYS A 47 -8.77 13.53 -8.62
N ARG A 48 -9.58 12.89 -9.45
CA ARG A 48 -9.20 11.68 -10.21
C ARG A 48 -8.02 11.97 -11.13
N ILE A 49 -8.03 13.11 -11.82
CA ILE A 49 -6.96 13.60 -12.68
C ILE A 49 -5.72 13.96 -11.85
N ILE A 50 -5.82 14.72 -10.77
CA ILE A 50 -4.68 15.08 -9.91
C ILE A 50 -4.06 13.85 -9.22
N HIS A 51 -4.86 12.83 -8.91
CA HIS A 51 -4.37 11.57 -8.35
C HIS A 51 -3.83 10.61 -9.44
N SER A 52 -4.30 10.72 -10.69
CA SER A 52 -3.85 9.91 -11.84
C SER A 52 -2.79 10.60 -12.71
N ILE A 53 -2.52 11.89 -12.48
CA ILE A 53 -1.31 12.57 -12.94
C ILE A 53 -0.20 11.95 -12.09
N GLY A 54 0.38 10.89 -12.65
CA GLY A 54 1.41 10.11 -12.01
C GLY A 54 2.43 11.03 -11.37
N LYS A 55 2.65 10.83 -10.08
CA LYS A 55 3.68 11.57 -9.37
C LYS A 55 5.00 11.23 -10.04
N GLU A 56 5.66 12.26 -10.52
CA GLU A 56 6.97 12.12 -11.10
C GLU A 56 8.00 12.39 -10.01
N MET A 57 9.02 11.55 -9.99
CA MET A 57 10.18 11.77 -9.14
C MET A 57 11.44 11.36 -9.88
N ILE A 58 12.57 11.62 -9.25
CA ILE A 58 13.87 11.17 -9.71
C ILE A 58 14.27 9.94 -8.89
N ASP A 59 14.70 8.87 -9.55
CA ASP A 59 15.24 7.67 -8.90
C ASP A 59 16.70 7.85 -8.46
N ILE A 60 17.27 6.89 -7.72
CA ILE A 60 18.67 6.97 -7.26
C ILE A 60 19.70 7.08 -8.39
N TYR A 61 19.30 6.76 -9.63
CA TYR A 61 20.16 6.84 -10.80
C TYR A 61 19.98 8.14 -11.59
N GLY A 62 19.16 9.07 -11.10
CA GLY A 62 18.89 10.35 -11.75
C GLY A 62 17.87 10.28 -12.87
N ASN A 63 17.16 9.16 -13.06
CA ASN A 63 16.12 9.05 -14.09
C ASN A 63 14.79 9.55 -13.56
N ARG A 64 14.02 10.21 -14.44
CA ARG A 64 12.63 10.56 -14.15
C ARG A 64 11.76 9.29 -14.19
N VAL A 65 11.03 9.06 -13.11
CA VAL A 65 10.07 7.96 -12.96
C VAL A 65 8.69 8.56 -12.79
N ARG A 66 7.74 8.18 -13.65
CA ARG A 66 6.32 8.46 -13.44
C ARG A 66 5.69 7.28 -12.73
N ILE A 67 5.08 7.53 -11.58
CA ILE A 67 4.49 6.49 -10.74
C ILE A 67 2.97 6.59 -10.82
N GLU A 68 2.31 5.49 -11.13
CA GLU A 68 0.85 5.36 -11.12
C GLU A 68 0.44 4.25 -10.15
N ALA A 69 -0.52 4.52 -9.27
CA ALA A 69 -1.01 3.56 -8.29
C ALA A 69 -2.53 3.39 -8.38
N TYR A 70 -2.98 2.14 -8.37
CA TYR A 70 -4.39 1.78 -8.50
C TYR A 70 -4.83 0.87 -7.35
N LEU A 71 -5.98 1.16 -6.77
CA LEU A 71 -6.70 0.27 -5.86
C LEU A 71 -7.85 -0.40 -6.60
N LEU A 72 -7.91 -1.72 -6.54
CA LEU A 72 -8.89 -2.54 -7.24
C LEU A 72 -9.59 -3.47 -6.23
N LYS A 73 -10.84 -3.85 -6.53
CA LYS A 73 -11.62 -4.89 -5.83
C LYS A 73 -11.88 -6.07 -6.79
N PRO A 74 -10.94 -7.01 -6.98
CA PRO A 74 -11.10 -8.09 -7.97
C PRO A 74 -12.24 -9.06 -7.64
N ALA A 75 -12.54 -9.23 -6.36
CA ALA A 75 -13.62 -10.06 -5.83
C ALA A 75 -14.20 -9.42 -4.55
N PRO A 76 -15.40 -9.80 -4.09
CA PRO A 76 -16.04 -9.21 -2.91
C PRO A 76 -15.14 -9.15 -1.67
N ASN A 77 -14.31 -10.16 -1.44
CA ASN A 77 -13.40 -10.26 -0.30
C ASN A 77 -11.93 -10.00 -0.65
N GLN A 78 -11.65 -9.31 -1.77
CA GLN A 78 -10.28 -9.06 -2.23
C GLN A 78 -10.00 -7.58 -2.46
N ILE A 79 -8.77 -7.18 -2.13
CA ILE A 79 -8.20 -5.87 -2.44
C ILE A 79 -6.91 -6.08 -3.20
N LYS A 80 -6.73 -5.40 -4.32
CA LYS A 80 -5.48 -5.41 -5.08
C LYS A 80 -4.96 -3.99 -5.25
N VAL A 81 -3.72 -3.75 -4.83
CA VAL A 81 -3.01 -2.52 -5.10
C VAL A 81 -1.95 -2.76 -6.14
N VAL A 82 -2.02 -2.01 -7.24
CA VAL A 82 -1.10 -2.08 -8.36
C VAL A 82 -0.28 -0.81 -8.39
N ASN A 83 1.03 -0.92 -8.55
CA ASN A 83 1.94 0.20 -8.73
C ASN A 83 2.70 0.02 -10.05
N LEU A 84 2.65 1.03 -10.90
CA LEU A 84 3.32 1.09 -12.20
C LEU A 84 4.38 2.20 -12.16
N ASN A 85 5.60 1.86 -12.56
CA ASN A 85 6.75 2.76 -12.65
C ASN A 85 7.18 2.87 -14.11
N PHE A 86 6.92 4.03 -14.71
CA PHE A 86 7.30 4.31 -16.09
C PHE A 86 8.60 5.11 -16.13
N ARG A 87 9.58 4.59 -16.86
CA ARG A 87 10.82 5.25 -17.26
C ARG A 87 10.90 5.33 -18.78
N GLU A 88 11.92 6.01 -19.31
CA GLU A 88 12.14 6.05 -20.75
C GLU A 88 12.33 4.63 -21.32
N GLY A 89 11.33 4.15 -22.07
CA GLY A 89 11.35 2.83 -22.71
C GLY A 89 11.27 1.63 -21.76
N ARG A 90 10.96 1.82 -20.48
CA ARG A 90 10.93 0.76 -19.47
C ARG A 90 9.71 0.89 -18.55
N LEU A 91 9.08 -0.25 -18.28
CA LEU A 91 8.01 -0.38 -17.30
C LEU A 91 8.46 -1.41 -16.25
N ASP A 92 8.51 -0.96 -15.00
CA ASP A 92 8.56 -1.82 -13.84
C ASP A 92 7.20 -1.72 -13.14
N TRP A 93 6.67 -2.82 -12.65
CA TRP A 93 5.38 -2.81 -11.98
C TRP A 93 5.30 -3.88 -10.92
N GLY A 94 4.35 -3.72 -10.02
CA GLY A 94 4.04 -4.74 -9.06
C GLY A 94 2.60 -4.64 -8.56
N TYR A 95 2.17 -5.67 -7.86
CA TYR A 95 0.98 -5.58 -7.02
C TYR A 95 1.11 -6.29 -5.69
N GLY A 96 0.27 -5.87 -4.74
CA GLY A 96 -0.14 -6.67 -3.59
C GLY A 96 -1.62 -7.01 -3.72
N LEU A 97 -1.95 -8.31 -3.75
CA LEU A 97 -3.32 -8.82 -3.71
C LEU A 97 -3.57 -9.44 -2.34
N LEU A 98 -4.64 -9.02 -1.69
CA LEU A 98 -5.06 -9.49 -0.38
C LEU A 98 -6.41 -10.16 -0.49
N THR A 99 -6.52 -11.33 0.11
CA THR A 99 -7.78 -12.03 0.32
C THR A 99 -8.14 -11.93 1.80
N ILE A 100 -9.38 -11.54 2.08
CA ILE A 100 -9.89 -11.27 3.42
C ILE A 100 -10.89 -12.37 3.80
N ASN A 101 -11.00 -12.66 5.08
CA ASN A 101 -11.89 -13.70 5.64
C ASN A 101 -13.39 -13.48 5.37
N LYS A 102 -13.80 -12.29 4.90
CA LYS A 102 -15.19 -11.89 4.65
C LYS A 102 -15.28 -10.96 3.45
N ASP A 103 -16.46 -10.91 2.84
CA ASP A 103 -16.80 -9.92 1.83
C ASP A 103 -16.65 -8.51 2.39
N LEU A 104 -15.95 -7.67 1.65
CA LEU A 104 -15.79 -6.27 1.97
C LEU A 104 -17.12 -5.56 1.74
N PRO A 105 -17.54 -4.71 2.68
CA PRO A 105 -18.74 -3.90 2.51
C PRO A 105 -18.65 -3.10 1.20
N ASP A 106 -19.79 -2.91 0.55
CA ASP A 106 -19.91 -1.99 -0.58
C ASP A 106 -19.78 -0.57 -0.04
N ILE A 107 -18.55 -0.09 0.04
CA ILE A 107 -18.26 1.28 0.43
C ILE A 107 -17.81 2.01 -0.82
N ASP A 108 -18.27 3.25 -0.94
CA ASP A 108 -17.76 4.19 -1.94
C ASP A 108 -16.26 4.37 -1.72
N TYR A 109 -15.46 3.81 -2.64
CA TYR A 109 -14.00 3.81 -2.60
C TYR A 109 -13.40 5.23 -2.55
N GLU A 110 -14.20 6.25 -2.83
CA GLU A 110 -13.86 7.66 -2.76
C GLU A 110 -13.64 8.16 -1.32
N PHE A 111 -14.42 7.66 -0.34
CA PHE A 111 -14.20 7.93 1.10
C PHE A 111 -12.89 7.31 1.60
N TRP A 112 -12.46 6.25 0.94
CA TRP A 112 -11.20 5.64 1.24
C TRP A 112 -10.08 6.51 0.62
N TYR A 113 -10.10 6.84 -0.67
CA TYR A 113 -8.95 7.40 -1.39
C TYR A 113 -8.24 8.63 -0.77
N GLU A 114 -8.93 9.55 -0.11
CA GLU A 114 -8.31 10.75 0.48
C GLU A 114 -7.46 10.48 1.74
N ASP A 115 -7.63 9.31 2.38
CA ASP A 115 -6.90 8.87 3.58
C ASP A 115 -6.33 7.41 3.44
N SER A 116 -6.72 6.65 2.41
CA SER A 116 -6.87 5.19 2.54
C SER A 116 -5.73 4.23 2.34
N THR A 117 -4.66 4.42 1.57
CA THR A 117 -3.71 3.30 1.49
C THR A 117 -3.07 3.08 2.85
N TYR A 118 -2.79 4.15 3.58
CA TYR A 118 -2.45 4.11 5.00
C TYR A 118 -3.65 3.78 5.90
N TYR A 119 -4.86 4.34 5.71
CA TYR A 119 -6.00 4.08 6.61
C TYR A 119 -6.76 2.75 6.40
N ILE A 120 -6.82 2.21 5.18
CA ILE A 120 -7.28 0.84 4.85
C ILE A 120 -6.35 -0.15 5.52
N TRP A 121 -5.05 -0.02 5.34
CA TRP A 121 -4.10 -0.87 6.05
C TRP A 121 -4.10 -0.59 7.56
N LYS A 122 -4.21 0.64 8.03
CA LYS A 122 -4.38 0.91 9.46
C LYS A 122 -5.68 0.33 10.03
N ARG A 123 -6.70 0.13 9.22
CA ARG A 123 -7.95 -0.52 9.67
C ARG A 123 -7.99 -2.03 9.46
N LEU A 124 -7.32 -2.56 8.44
CA LEU A 124 -7.27 -3.99 8.10
C LEU A 124 -6.02 -4.69 8.65
N ILE A 125 -4.92 -3.95 8.85
CA ILE A 125 -3.61 -4.36 9.37
C ILE A 125 -3.25 -3.67 10.70
N ASP A 126 -3.51 -2.38 10.99
CA ASP A 126 -3.23 -1.77 12.33
C ASP A 126 -4.20 -2.22 13.44
N SER A 127 -4.34 -3.53 13.55
CA SER A 127 -4.25 -4.27 14.82
C SER A 127 -3.05 -3.88 15.73
N TRP A 128 -2.16 -2.99 15.28
CA TRP A 128 -0.93 -2.56 15.95
C TRP A 128 -1.03 -1.28 16.81
N ALA A 129 -2.15 -0.55 16.80
CA ALA A 129 -2.32 0.63 17.66
C ALA A 129 -3.73 0.76 18.26
N SER A 130 -3.77 1.01 19.56
CA SER A 130 -4.95 1.14 20.42
C SER A 130 -6.06 2.08 19.90
N ILE A 131 -7.01 1.56 19.11
CA ILE A 131 -8.31 2.22 18.85
C ILE A 131 -9.43 1.29 19.31
N THR A 132 -10.06 1.63 20.44
CA THR A 132 -10.90 0.75 21.27
C THR A 132 -12.34 0.58 20.79
N SER A 133 -12.71 1.06 19.60
CA SER A 133 -14.12 1.23 19.22
C SER A 133 -14.57 0.64 17.88
N ILE A 134 -13.74 -0.10 17.16
CA ILE A 134 -14.15 -0.93 16.00
C ILE A 134 -14.13 -2.40 16.47
N PRO A 135 -15.03 -3.31 16.04
CA PRO A 135 -14.85 -4.74 16.29
C PRO A 135 -13.54 -5.21 15.62
N ARG A 136 -12.44 -5.15 16.40
CA ARG A 136 -11.03 -5.21 15.99
C ARG A 136 -10.60 -6.46 15.21
N TYR A 137 -11.49 -7.43 15.07
CA TYR A 137 -11.15 -8.79 14.61
C TYR A 137 -12.12 -9.30 13.54
N GLU A 138 -12.98 -8.43 13.01
CA GLU A 138 -13.99 -8.89 12.07
C GLU A 138 -13.41 -9.20 10.68
N TYR A 139 -12.47 -8.38 10.22
CA TYR A 139 -11.80 -8.49 8.93
C TYR A 139 -10.31 -8.73 9.16
N TYR A 140 -9.77 -9.78 8.55
CA TYR A 140 -8.34 -10.07 8.54
C TYR A 140 -7.95 -10.77 7.25
N VAL A 141 -6.68 -10.61 6.86
CA VAL A 141 -6.13 -11.21 5.65
C VAL A 141 -5.95 -12.71 5.87
N THR A 142 -6.49 -13.52 4.95
CA THR A 142 -6.31 -14.98 4.93
C THR A 142 -5.29 -15.42 3.89
N GLU A 143 -5.09 -14.64 2.84
CA GLU A 143 -4.06 -14.88 1.83
C GLU A 143 -3.50 -13.55 1.32
N ALA A 144 -2.22 -13.53 0.98
CA ALA A 144 -1.59 -12.40 0.33
C ALA A 144 -0.73 -12.88 -0.83
N GLU A 145 -0.71 -12.14 -1.92
CA GLU A 145 0.18 -12.36 -3.05
C GLU A 145 0.88 -11.05 -3.38
N LEU A 146 2.21 -11.07 -3.35
CA LEU A 146 3.05 -9.94 -3.72
C LEU A 146 3.76 -10.28 -5.02
N PHE A 147 3.82 -9.33 -5.94
CA PHE A 147 4.39 -9.52 -7.25
C PHE A 147 5.15 -8.28 -7.68
N LEU A 148 6.35 -8.48 -8.22
CA LEU A 148 7.19 -7.43 -8.80
C LEU A 148 7.69 -7.91 -10.17
N SER A 149 7.73 -7.04 -11.18
CA SER A 149 8.15 -7.42 -12.53
C SER A 149 8.65 -6.23 -13.36
N ASN A 150 9.60 -6.50 -14.26
CA ASN A 150 10.04 -5.58 -15.31
C ASN A 150 9.43 -5.92 -16.69
N THR A 151 8.29 -6.63 -16.71
CA THR A 151 7.59 -7.26 -17.86
C THR A 151 8.22 -8.52 -18.45
N LYS A 152 9.49 -8.79 -18.20
CA LYS A 152 10.19 -10.00 -18.67
C LYS A 152 10.47 -10.96 -17.52
N ASP A 153 10.98 -10.41 -16.43
CA ASP A 153 11.32 -11.10 -15.21
C ASP A 153 10.33 -10.74 -14.11
N TYR A 154 10.19 -11.61 -13.12
CA TYR A 154 9.37 -11.36 -11.96
C TYR A 154 9.82 -12.11 -10.71
N ILE A 155 9.39 -11.57 -9.57
CA ILE A 155 9.40 -12.24 -8.27
C ILE A 155 7.98 -12.26 -7.75
N LYS A 156 7.62 -13.37 -7.11
CA LYS A 156 6.29 -13.56 -6.55
C LYS A 156 6.36 -14.25 -5.20
N ASP A 157 5.75 -13.63 -4.21
CA ASP A 157 5.56 -14.19 -2.88
C ASP A 157 4.07 -14.50 -2.68
N ILE A 158 3.77 -15.66 -2.10
CA ILE A 158 2.40 -16.07 -1.78
C ILE A 158 2.37 -16.51 -0.32
N PHE A 159 1.41 -15.98 0.42
CA PHE A 159 1.13 -16.27 1.81
C PHE A 159 -0.27 -16.85 1.92
N LYS A 160 -0.44 -17.94 2.68
CA LYS A 160 -1.75 -18.60 2.84
C LYS A 160 -2.07 -18.96 4.27
N GLY A 161 -3.36 -19.14 4.52
CA GLY A 161 -3.88 -19.58 5.81
C GLY A 161 -3.69 -18.52 6.90
N GLY A 162 -3.82 -17.25 6.55
CA GLY A 162 -3.74 -16.11 7.44
C GLY A 162 -4.73 -16.19 8.61
N TYR A 163 -4.26 -15.88 9.82
CA TYR A 163 -5.07 -15.82 11.04
C TYR A 163 -4.48 -14.80 12.03
N LEU A 164 -5.31 -14.41 12.99
CA LEU A 164 -4.94 -13.47 14.05
C LEU A 164 -4.43 -14.22 15.29
N VAL A 165 -3.31 -13.76 15.84
CA VAL A 165 -2.73 -14.26 17.10
C VAL A 165 -2.66 -13.12 18.10
N GLU A 166 -3.28 -13.27 19.26
CA GLU A 166 -3.16 -12.29 20.35
C GLU A 166 -1.86 -12.52 21.13
N ASN A 167 -1.19 -11.43 21.50
CA ASN A 167 -0.08 -11.42 22.45
C ASN A 167 1.01 -12.45 22.13
N LEU A 168 1.78 -12.20 21.06
CA LEU A 168 3.03 -12.92 20.82
C LEU A 168 3.99 -12.62 21.98
N LYS A 169 3.98 -13.50 22.99
CA LYS A 169 4.64 -13.37 24.31
C LYS A 169 6.13 -13.01 24.26
N ASN A 170 6.77 -13.19 23.10
CA ASN A 170 8.21 -13.03 22.93
C ASN A 170 8.63 -11.65 22.42
N ILE A 171 7.70 -10.71 22.21
CA ILE A 171 8.03 -9.39 21.61
C ILE A 171 7.75 -8.22 22.59
N ASN A 172 7.25 -8.46 23.81
CA ASN A 172 6.86 -7.39 24.77
C ASN A 172 5.89 -6.35 24.17
N TRP A 173 5.08 -6.74 23.18
CA TRP A 173 4.11 -5.86 22.53
C TRP A 173 2.71 -6.44 22.75
N ASP A 174 1.84 -5.65 23.38
CA ASP A 174 0.41 -5.97 23.52
C ASP A 174 -0.29 -5.64 22.20
N GLY A 175 -0.68 -6.67 21.46
CA GLY A 175 -1.24 -6.51 20.12
C GLY A 175 -1.77 -7.82 19.53
N VAL A 176 -2.50 -7.69 18.43
CA VAL A 176 -2.92 -8.83 17.62
C VAL A 176 -2.10 -8.85 16.35
N PHE A 177 -1.57 -10.01 16.01
CA PHE A 177 -0.62 -10.19 14.93
C PHE A 177 -1.28 -11.00 13.81
N LEU A 178 -1.17 -10.49 12.60
CA LEU A 178 -1.47 -11.28 11.41
C LEU A 178 -0.34 -12.27 11.14
N VAL A 179 -0.72 -13.52 10.96
CA VAL A 179 0.18 -14.65 10.84
C VAL A 179 -0.28 -15.53 9.69
N PHE A 180 0.64 -16.04 8.88
CA PHE A 180 0.35 -17.00 7.81
C PHE A 180 0.87 -18.40 8.13
N ARG A 181 0.18 -19.42 7.63
CA ARG A 181 0.55 -20.83 7.79
C ARG A 181 1.57 -21.27 6.76
N GLU A 182 1.46 -20.75 5.55
CA GLU A 182 2.28 -21.15 4.42
C GLU A 182 2.83 -19.91 3.73
N PHE A 183 4.06 -20.06 3.23
CA PHE A 183 4.74 -19.08 2.40
C PHE A 183 5.40 -19.79 1.23
N THR A 184 5.35 -19.19 0.04
CA THR A 184 6.16 -19.59 -1.11
C THR A 184 6.73 -18.38 -1.79
N HIS A 185 7.97 -18.50 -2.24
CA HIS A 185 8.67 -17.46 -2.99
C HIS A 185 9.21 -18.03 -4.30
N GLU A 186 8.91 -17.34 -5.39
CA GLU A 186 9.25 -17.73 -6.76
C GLU A 186 10.04 -16.63 -7.47
N VAL A 187 11.04 -17.03 -8.24
CA VAL A 187 11.78 -16.17 -9.19
C VAL A 187 11.55 -16.72 -10.59
N ASN A 188 10.98 -15.91 -11.48
CA ASN A 188 10.61 -16.33 -12.85
C ASN A 188 9.81 -17.66 -12.90
N GLY A 189 8.97 -17.89 -11.89
CA GLY A 189 8.10 -19.07 -11.80
C GLY A 189 8.77 -20.33 -11.27
N VAL A 190 10.06 -20.25 -10.94
CA VAL A 190 10.78 -21.31 -10.25
C VAL A 190 10.59 -21.11 -8.75
N LEU A 191 9.99 -22.10 -8.08
CA LEU A 191 9.84 -22.09 -6.63
C LEU A 191 11.22 -22.22 -5.97
N LYS A 192 11.59 -21.22 -5.17
CA LYS A 192 12.90 -21.12 -4.54
C LYS A 192 12.85 -21.43 -3.05
N LEU A 193 11.85 -20.91 -2.34
CA LEU A 193 11.71 -21.03 -0.90
C LEU A 193 10.27 -21.37 -0.53
N ARG A 194 10.10 -22.26 0.46
CA ARG A 194 8.83 -22.54 1.13
C ARG A 194 8.97 -22.34 2.63
N GLY A 195 8.01 -21.65 3.23
CA GLY A 195 7.82 -21.56 4.68
C GLY A 195 6.55 -22.30 5.10
N GLU A 196 6.65 -23.08 6.18
CA GLU A 196 5.50 -23.76 6.81
C GLU A 196 5.52 -23.47 8.30
N ARG A 197 4.42 -22.93 8.83
CA ARG A 197 4.32 -22.60 10.24
C ARG A 197 4.09 -23.86 11.08
N ILE A 198 4.96 -24.09 12.06
CA ILE A 198 4.86 -25.21 13.01
C ILE A 198 4.01 -24.80 14.21
N SER A 199 4.22 -23.57 14.72
CA SER A 199 3.49 -23.01 15.86
C SER A 199 3.39 -21.50 15.77
N ASP A 200 2.72 -20.85 16.73
CA ASP A 200 2.59 -19.38 16.75
C ASP A 200 3.92 -18.62 16.91
N ASN A 201 5.03 -19.30 17.21
CA ASN A 201 6.34 -18.66 17.33
C ASN A 201 7.43 -19.37 16.51
N GLU A 202 7.05 -20.31 15.63
CA GLU A 202 7.99 -21.17 14.93
C GLU A 202 7.52 -21.45 13.51
N ALA A 203 8.44 -21.29 12.56
CA ALA A 203 8.24 -21.64 11.17
C ALA A 203 9.43 -22.46 10.66
N LYS A 204 9.12 -23.45 9.83
CA LYS A 204 10.09 -24.23 9.09
C LYS A 204 10.29 -23.63 7.71
N TRP A 205 11.54 -23.37 7.35
CA TRP A 205 11.92 -22.89 6.03
C TRP A 205 12.62 -23.99 5.25
N THR A 206 12.26 -24.14 3.99
CA THR A 206 12.81 -25.15 3.08
C THR A 206 13.21 -24.48 1.78
N PHE A 207 14.51 -24.42 1.52
CA PHE A 207 15.04 -24.02 0.22
C PHE A 207 14.93 -25.22 -0.73
N ILE A 208 14.21 -25.06 -1.85
CA ILE A 208 13.82 -26.19 -2.70
C ILE A 208 15.03 -26.90 -3.31
N ALA A 209 16.07 -26.15 -3.68
CA ALA A 209 17.32 -26.70 -4.22
C ALA A 209 18.41 -26.86 -3.13
N GLY A 210 18.05 -26.78 -1.84
CA GLY A 210 19.01 -26.39 -0.80
C GLY A 210 19.36 -24.91 -0.90
N GLY A 211 20.34 -24.43 -0.13
CA GLY A 211 20.77 -23.02 -0.13
C GLY A 211 20.90 -22.46 1.28
N ASN A 212 21.42 -21.24 1.35
CA ASN A 212 21.57 -20.46 2.58
C ASN A 212 21.20 -18.99 2.32
N ILE A 213 20.65 -18.31 3.32
CA ILE A 213 20.52 -16.85 3.27
C ILE A 213 21.84 -16.27 3.76
N GLU A 214 22.55 -15.59 2.87
CA GLU A 214 23.71 -14.78 3.23
C GLU A 214 23.23 -13.36 3.53
N TYR A 215 22.84 -13.15 4.78
CA TYR A 215 22.42 -11.83 5.22
C TYR A 215 23.65 -10.96 5.51
N GLU A 216 23.94 -10.03 4.62
CA GLU A 216 24.89 -8.96 4.87
C GLU A 216 24.14 -7.65 5.07
N GLN A 217 23.86 -7.32 6.34
CA GLN A 217 23.37 -6.00 6.68
C GLN A 217 24.53 -5.01 6.60
N ILE A 218 24.68 -4.38 5.44
CA ILE A 218 25.64 -3.29 5.28
C ILE A 218 25.04 -2.05 5.93
N TYR A 219 25.02 -2.02 7.26
CA TYR A 219 24.79 -0.78 8.01
C TYR A 219 26.08 0.03 8.00
N GLN A 220 26.30 0.79 6.93
CA GLN A 220 27.22 1.91 7.05
C GLN A 220 26.43 3.05 7.70
N VAL A 221 26.62 3.19 9.01
CA VAL A 221 25.88 4.09 9.90
C VAL A 221 25.94 5.57 9.47
N ASP A 222 26.87 5.91 8.57
CA ASP A 222 27.10 7.27 8.08
C ASP A 222 26.95 7.46 6.55
N GLU A 223 26.55 6.42 5.79
CA GLU A 223 26.51 6.51 4.31
C GLU A 223 25.12 6.27 3.71
N GLU A 224 24.92 6.79 2.50
CA GLU A 224 23.75 6.62 1.61
C GLU A 224 23.57 5.16 1.12
N ALA A 225 23.97 4.18 1.93
CA ALA A 225 23.96 2.77 1.58
C ALA A 225 22.53 2.19 1.63
N PRO A 226 22.18 1.30 0.69
CA PRO A 226 20.92 0.57 0.77
C PRO A 226 20.91 -0.43 1.94
N ILE A 227 19.71 -0.81 2.37
CA ILE A 227 19.54 -2.10 3.04
C ILE A 227 19.68 -3.16 1.95
N GLN A 228 20.79 -3.90 1.97
CA GLN A 228 21.04 -4.98 1.03
C GLN A 228 20.66 -6.33 1.67
N THR A 229 20.01 -7.20 0.91
CA THR A 229 19.77 -8.61 1.26
C THR A 229 20.16 -9.47 0.08
N THR A 230 21.00 -10.49 0.28
CA THR A 230 21.36 -11.47 -0.75
C THR A 230 20.92 -12.86 -0.30
N ILE A 231 20.32 -13.63 -1.21
CA ILE A 231 19.93 -15.01 -0.97
C ILE A 231 20.63 -15.86 -2.02
N VAL A 232 21.34 -16.91 -1.58
CA VAL A 232 22.04 -17.85 -2.46
C VAL A 232 21.40 -19.23 -2.31
N TYR A 233 20.82 -19.72 -3.39
CA TYR A 233 20.14 -21.02 -3.42
C TYR A 233 21.14 -22.14 -3.70
N GLY A 234 20.80 -23.37 -3.33
CA GLY A 234 21.68 -24.54 -3.41
C GLY A 234 21.92 -25.05 -4.82
N ASP A 235 21.12 -24.59 -5.80
CA ASP A 235 21.38 -24.75 -7.24
C ASP A 235 22.39 -23.71 -7.77
N GLY A 236 22.93 -22.85 -6.91
CA GLY A 236 23.90 -21.80 -7.26
C GLY A 236 23.28 -20.55 -7.85
N THR A 237 21.95 -20.48 -7.97
CA THR A 237 21.27 -19.22 -8.33
C THR A 237 21.23 -18.29 -7.13
N TRP A 238 20.98 -17.00 -7.37
CA TRP A 238 20.92 -16.00 -6.32
C TRP A 238 19.92 -14.90 -6.66
N GLU A 239 19.46 -14.21 -5.61
CA GLU A 239 18.79 -12.93 -5.74
C GLU A 239 19.34 -11.92 -4.73
N LYS A 240 19.24 -10.64 -5.09
CA LYS A 240 19.74 -9.51 -4.31
C LYS A 240 18.71 -8.39 -4.33
N TRP A 241 18.39 -7.91 -3.15
CA TRP A 241 17.46 -6.82 -2.90
C TRP A 241 18.22 -5.63 -2.35
N ASN A 242 18.04 -4.46 -2.95
CA ASN A 242 18.57 -3.20 -2.44
C ASN A 242 17.41 -2.25 -2.18
N ASP A 243 17.27 -1.82 -0.94
CA ASP A 243 16.21 -0.91 -0.51
C ASP A 243 16.79 0.45 -0.11
N TYR A 244 16.30 1.49 -0.77
CA TYR A 244 16.71 2.88 -0.55
C TYR A 244 15.55 3.70 0.01
N ALA A 245 15.87 4.59 0.94
CA ALA A 245 15.02 5.72 1.26
C ALA A 245 15.37 6.86 0.30
N VAL A 246 14.40 7.42 -0.41
CA VAL A 246 14.64 8.46 -1.43
C VAL A 246 13.69 9.63 -1.29
N LYS A 247 14.20 10.85 -1.51
CA LYS A 247 13.39 12.05 -1.67
C LYS A 247 12.85 12.14 -3.11
N ASP A 248 11.90 13.04 -3.36
CA ASP A 248 11.32 13.25 -4.71
C ASP A 248 12.37 13.66 -5.77
N ASN A 249 13.49 14.24 -5.35
CA ASN A 249 14.61 14.63 -6.20
C ASN A 249 15.69 13.54 -6.37
N GLY A 250 15.45 12.31 -5.88
CA GLY A 250 16.36 11.17 -6.00
C GLY A 250 17.50 11.12 -4.97
N GLU A 251 17.57 12.11 -4.08
CA GLU A 251 18.56 12.10 -2.98
C GLU A 251 18.24 10.97 -1.99
N ILE A 252 19.24 10.15 -1.69
CA ILE A 252 19.13 9.05 -0.72
C ILE A 252 19.05 9.64 0.70
N VAL A 253 18.13 9.12 1.52
CA VAL A 253 18.00 9.48 2.93
C VAL A 253 18.72 8.44 3.79
N PRO A 254 19.73 8.83 4.59
CA PRO A 254 20.42 7.89 5.47
C PRO A 254 19.47 7.19 6.45
N ILE A 255 19.63 5.87 6.57
CA ILE A 255 18.76 5.02 7.41
C ILE A 255 18.93 5.34 8.90
N ALA A 256 20.10 5.82 9.35
CA ALA A 256 20.34 6.22 10.74
C ALA A 256 19.40 7.33 11.23
N THR A 257 18.91 8.19 10.32
CA THR A 257 17.90 9.22 10.59
C THR A 257 16.46 8.68 10.67
N SER A 258 16.24 7.40 10.39
CA SER A 258 14.90 6.78 10.30
C SER A 258 14.47 5.98 11.54
N GLY A 259 15.31 5.91 12.58
CA GLY A 259 15.00 5.23 13.83
C GLY A 259 13.92 5.94 14.65
N THR A 260 12.70 5.37 14.65
CA THR A 260 11.51 5.60 15.52
C THR A 260 10.98 7.02 15.74
N ASN A 261 11.74 8.08 15.47
CA ASN A 261 11.37 9.48 15.67
C ASN A 261 11.50 10.26 14.37
N LEU A 262 10.90 9.76 13.29
CA LEU A 262 10.73 10.54 12.07
C LEU A 262 9.70 11.64 12.35
N THR A 263 10.16 12.78 12.85
CA THR A 263 9.36 14.01 13.02
C THR A 263 9.23 14.80 11.71
N GLY A 264 9.65 14.22 10.58
CA GLY A 264 9.59 14.79 9.25
C GLY A 264 8.76 13.96 8.25
N PRO A 265 8.51 14.51 7.04
CA PRO A 265 7.84 13.76 5.98
C PRO A 265 8.62 12.48 5.68
N ILE A 266 7.89 11.37 5.70
CA ILE A 266 8.50 10.05 5.57
C ILE A 266 8.93 9.85 4.10
N PRO A 267 10.20 9.51 3.81
CA PRO A 267 10.71 9.48 2.44
C PRO A 267 10.08 8.39 1.59
N ASN A 268 10.15 8.52 0.27
CA ASN A 268 9.79 7.45 -0.66
C ASN A 268 10.76 6.27 -0.50
N ARG A 269 10.39 5.16 -1.14
CA ARG A 269 11.15 3.92 -1.10
C ARG A 269 11.39 3.42 -2.52
N GLU A 270 12.66 3.19 -2.86
CA GLU A 270 13.06 2.56 -4.10
C GLU A 270 13.68 1.19 -3.81
N ARG A 271 13.15 0.16 -4.47
CA ARG A 271 13.58 -1.23 -4.34
C ARG A 271 14.10 -1.72 -5.67
N ILE A 272 15.32 -2.21 -5.64
CA ILE A 272 15.99 -2.77 -6.81
C ILE A 272 16.25 -4.23 -6.54
N VAL A 273 15.73 -5.07 -7.44
CA VAL A 273 15.89 -6.51 -7.35
C VAL A 273 16.64 -7.04 -8.55
N GLU A 274 17.68 -7.80 -8.25
CA GLU A 274 18.54 -8.49 -9.21
C GLU A 274 18.51 -9.99 -8.88
N ALA A 275 18.56 -10.83 -9.90
CA ALA A 275 18.71 -12.27 -9.73
C ALA A 275 19.54 -12.84 -10.87
N SER A 276 20.21 -13.98 -10.64
CA SER A 276 20.96 -14.68 -11.69
C SER A 276 20.08 -15.01 -12.91
N GLU A 277 18.82 -15.31 -12.67
CA GLU A 277 17.79 -15.65 -13.64
C GLU A 277 17.36 -14.45 -14.50
N PHE A 278 17.69 -13.23 -14.08
CA PHE A 278 17.36 -12.02 -14.82
C PHE A 278 18.41 -11.71 -15.90
N GLU A 279 19.50 -12.48 -15.98
CA GLU A 279 20.56 -12.32 -16.99
C GLU A 279 21.11 -10.88 -17.05
N GLY A 280 21.27 -10.25 -15.88
CA GLY A 280 21.75 -8.87 -15.74
C GLY A 280 20.67 -7.79 -15.89
N ARG A 281 19.40 -8.16 -16.13
CA ARG A 281 18.26 -7.24 -15.98
C ARG A 281 17.94 -7.06 -14.49
N LYS A 282 17.16 -6.02 -14.18
CA LYS A 282 16.71 -5.73 -12.82
C LYS A 282 15.22 -5.38 -12.81
N ILE A 283 14.60 -5.52 -11.66
CA ILE A 283 13.30 -4.92 -11.35
C ILE A 283 13.58 -3.71 -10.49
N ASP A 284 13.01 -2.56 -10.83
CA ASP A 284 13.36 -1.28 -10.21
C ASP A 284 12.08 -0.51 -9.89
N MET A 285 11.66 -0.56 -8.64
CA MET A 285 10.33 -0.16 -8.21
C MET A 285 10.42 0.97 -7.20
N VAL A 286 9.88 2.13 -7.58
CA VAL A 286 9.69 3.25 -6.67
C VAL A 286 8.26 3.27 -6.15
N THR A 287 8.14 3.48 -4.85
CA THR A 287 6.88 3.46 -4.12
C THR A 287 6.83 4.65 -3.17
N PHE A 288 5.69 5.35 -3.15
CA PHE A 288 5.39 6.28 -2.05
C PHE A 288 5.25 5.48 -0.76
N MET A 289 5.64 6.03 0.39
CA MET A 289 5.58 5.25 1.63
C MET A 289 4.17 4.72 1.97
N SER A 290 3.12 5.46 1.61
CA SER A 290 1.74 4.96 1.79
C SER A 290 1.46 3.69 0.96
N GLY A 291 2.20 3.48 -0.13
CA GLY A 291 2.19 2.27 -0.95
C GLY A 291 3.35 1.29 -0.70
N SER A 292 4.41 1.69 0.01
CA SER A 292 5.57 0.81 0.27
C SER A 292 5.20 -0.36 1.17
N TYR A 293 4.22 -0.21 2.05
CA TYR A 293 3.72 -1.34 2.85
C TYR A 293 3.32 -2.56 1.99
N PHE A 294 2.86 -2.37 0.75
CA PHE A 294 2.49 -3.50 -0.12
C PHE A 294 3.69 -4.26 -0.69
N PHE A 295 4.80 -3.58 -0.94
CA PHE A 295 5.92 -4.13 -1.72
C PHE A 295 7.13 -4.50 -0.88
N TYR A 296 7.05 -4.25 0.43
CA TYR A 296 8.11 -4.42 1.41
C TYR A 296 7.60 -5.39 2.49
N PRO A 297 7.72 -6.71 2.26
CA PRO A 297 7.27 -7.72 3.22
C PRO A 297 8.04 -7.63 4.55
N ASP A 298 9.19 -6.97 4.58
CA ASP A 298 9.96 -6.69 5.79
C ASP A 298 9.21 -5.80 6.82
N ARG A 299 8.20 -5.01 6.40
CA ARG A 299 7.44 -4.12 7.31
C ARG A 299 5.97 -4.44 7.52
N CYS A 300 5.33 -5.13 6.57
CA CYS A 300 3.93 -5.54 6.70
C CYS A 300 3.73 -6.89 7.41
N PHE A 301 4.79 -7.67 7.46
CA PHE A 301 4.88 -8.86 8.27
C PHE A 301 5.65 -8.45 9.52
N PRO A 302 5.40 -9.07 10.68
CA PRO A 302 6.15 -8.71 11.87
C PRO A 302 7.61 -8.74 11.49
N GLU A 303 8.34 -7.65 11.71
CA GLU A 303 9.80 -7.66 11.64
C GLU A 303 10.28 -8.93 12.37
N ALA A 304 9.62 -9.32 13.46
CA ALA A 304 9.81 -10.59 14.17
C ALA A 304 9.53 -11.92 13.42
N ILE A 305 8.81 -12.03 12.30
CA ILE A 305 8.68 -13.31 11.55
C ILE A 305 9.69 -13.37 10.43
N TYR A 306 9.98 -12.28 9.72
CA TYR A 306 11.09 -12.28 8.76
C TYR A 306 12.44 -12.28 9.49
N TYR A 307 12.61 -11.45 10.54
CA TYR A 307 13.75 -11.49 11.45
C TYR A 307 13.80 -12.72 12.35
N LYS A 308 12.71 -13.32 12.89
CA LYS A 308 12.88 -14.62 13.59
C LYS A 308 12.99 -15.80 12.65
N ALA A 309 12.38 -15.79 11.47
CA ALA A 309 12.74 -16.76 10.44
C ALA A 309 14.22 -16.66 10.13
N HIS A 310 14.76 -15.45 10.03
CA HIS A 310 16.18 -15.19 9.85
C HIS A 310 16.99 -15.63 11.09
N GLU A 311 16.72 -15.14 12.30
CA GLU A 311 17.42 -15.46 13.55
C GLU A 311 17.31 -16.95 13.92
N GLN A 312 16.15 -17.59 13.79
CA GLN A 312 15.97 -19.03 14.05
C GLN A 312 16.59 -19.91 12.95
N MET A 313 16.79 -19.41 11.73
CA MET A 313 17.63 -20.08 10.73
C MET A 313 19.13 -20.09 11.13
N PHE A 314 19.54 -19.23 12.06
CA PHE A 314 20.92 -19.18 12.58
C PHE A 314 21.11 -19.87 13.94
N GLU A 315 20.04 -20.27 14.65
CA GLU A 315 20.15 -21.00 15.93
C GLU A 315 20.19 -22.54 15.79
N TYR A 316 19.97 -23.10 14.59
CA TYR A 316 20.07 -24.54 14.33
C TYR A 316 20.91 -24.86 13.09
N VAL A 317 22.20 -24.52 13.15
CA VAL A 317 23.24 -25.23 12.40
C VAL A 317 24.25 -25.72 13.44
N PRO A 318 24.36 -27.04 13.71
CA PRO A 318 25.48 -27.56 14.49
C PRO A 318 26.82 -27.37 13.78
#